data_AF-A0A522ARD2-F1
#
_entry.id   AF-A0A522ARD2-F1
#
_cell.length_a   1.000
_cell.length_b   1.000
_cell.length_c   1.000
_cell.angle_alpha   90.00
_cell.angle_beta   90.00
_cell.angle_gamma   90.00
#
_symmetry.space_group_name_H-M   'P 1'
#
loop_
_entity.id
_entity.type
_entity.pdbx_description
1 polymer ?
#
loop_
_entity_poly.entity_id
_entity_poly.type
_entity_poly.pdbx_seq_one_letter_code
_entity_poly.pdbx_strand_id
1 'polypeptide(L)'
;MSPARPPPPGGEIDALTGLRGFAALWVLVYHVWVAATPRRIELPLAGWTLDFTPFFSIGWAGVQIFFVLSGFLLAQPYVRWQAGTAARPGVGPYLARRCARVLPGYYLQLILLIVLAWTLDGRQVIAGVGGALGYAGMLFVPEPIGVPLLNQVWWTLPIEFSFYLVLPLLAGLLRGWRVLWLLLLAMGIMAAWRWFAITVLADAPPDARRALGYQLPGALDSFAMGMVAAFLYQRGGVAAWLGARPWRRE
;
A
#
# COMPACT_ATOMS: atom_id res chain seq x y z
N MET A 1 -3.79 25.01 35.53
CA MET A 1 -3.77 24.35 34.22
C MET A 1 -3.81 22.85 34.45
N SER A 2 -4.96 22.20 34.21
CA SER A 2 -5.06 20.74 34.35
C SER A 2 -4.20 20.05 33.29
N PRO A 3 -3.45 19.00 33.62
CA PRO A 3 -2.69 18.23 32.64
C PRO A 3 -3.65 17.63 31.59
N ALA A 4 -3.30 17.78 30.32
CA ALA A 4 -4.04 17.19 29.21
C ALA A 4 -4.13 15.68 29.41
N ARG A 5 -5.35 15.14 29.34
CA ARG A 5 -5.63 13.71 29.48
C ARG A 5 -4.83 12.92 28.43
N PRO A 6 -4.14 11.83 28.81
CA PRO A 6 -3.48 10.99 27.82
C PRO A 6 -4.52 10.47 26.81
N PRO A 7 -4.19 10.43 25.51
CA PRO A 7 -5.12 9.94 24.50
C PRO A 7 -5.47 8.47 24.80
N PRO A 8 -6.74 8.07 24.61
CA PRO A 8 -7.20 6.73 24.94
C PRO A 8 -6.39 5.67 24.18
N PRO A 9 -6.03 4.55 24.82
CA PRO A 9 -5.33 3.46 24.16
C PRO A 9 -6.30 2.79 23.18
N GLY A 10 -6.11 3.06 21.88
CA GLY A 10 -6.90 2.45 20.80
C GLY A 10 -7.75 3.41 19.97
N GLY A 11 -7.60 4.72 20.13
CA GLY A 11 -8.28 5.69 19.27
C GLY A 11 -7.84 5.55 17.81
N GLU A 12 -8.80 5.26 16.93
CA GLU A 12 -8.64 5.47 15.50
C GLU A 12 -8.27 6.95 15.29
N ILE A 13 -7.21 7.21 14.51
CA ILE A 13 -6.84 8.59 14.21
C ILE A 13 -7.77 9.04 13.10
N ASP A 14 -8.83 9.77 13.46
CA ASP A 14 -9.90 10.18 12.53
C ASP A 14 -9.37 10.83 11.25
N ALA A 15 -8.28 11.62 11.36
CA ALA A 15 -7.60 12.22 10.22
C ALA A 15 -7.08 11.18 9.21
N LEU A 16 -6.60 10.02 9.67
CA LEU A 16 -6.15 8.95 8.78
C LEU A 16 -7.33 8.24 8.11
N THR A 17 -8.48 8.19 8.77
CA THR A 17 -9.71 7.65 8.18
C THR A 17 -10.25 8.57 7.09
N GLY A 18 -10.23 9.89 7.32
CA GLY A 18 -10.51 10.88 6.27
C GLY A 18 -9.56 10.77 5.07
N LEU A 19 -8.26 10.64 5.33
CA LEU A 19 -7.26 10.49 4.26
C LEU A 19 -7.43 9.21 3.44
N ARG A 20 -7.79 8.09 4.08
CA ARG A 20 -8.14 6.85 3.36
C ARG A 20 -9.39 7.02 2.52
N GLY A 21 -10.42 7.69 3.05
CA GLY A 21 -11.64 7.97 2.30
C GLY A 21 -11.36 8.79 1.05
N PHE A 22 -10.54 9.84 1.19
CA PHE A 22 -10.06 10.64 0.06
C PHE A 22 -9.28 9.79 -0.95
N ALA A 23 -8.30 8.99 -0.49
CA ALA A 23 -7.50 8.13 -1.37
C ALA A 23 -8.36 7.10 -2.12
N ALA A 24 -9.34 6.48 -1.46
CA ALA A 24 -10.29 5.56 -2.08
C ALA A 24 -11.13 6.25 -3.16
N LEU A 25 -11.69 7.43 -2.83
CA LEU A 25 -12.49 8.20 -3.78
C LEU A 25 -11.66 8.62 -4.99
N TRP A 26 -10.41 9.05 -4.78
CA TRP A 26 -9.54 9.49 -5.86
C TRP A 26 -9.17 8.34 -6.80
N VAL A 27 -8.93 7.14 -6.26
CA VAL A 27 -8.73 5.91 -7.05
C VAL A 27 -10.00 5.55 -7.83
N LEU A 28 -11.18 5.66 -7.22
CA LEU A 28 -12.45 5.41 -7.90
C LEU A 28 -12.64 6.37 -9.08
N VAL A 29 -12.46 7.67 -8.83
CA VAL A 29 -12.53 8.72 -9.85
C VAL A 29 -11.51 8.47 -10.97
N TYR A 30 -10.30 8.01 -10.64
CA TYR A 30 -9.31 7.60 -11.64
C TYR A 30 -9.81 6.44 -12.52
N HIS A 31 -10.44 5.41 -11.94
CA HIS A 31 -10.96 4.28 -12.73
C HIS A 31 -12.12 4.70 -13.64
N VAL A 32 -13.01 5.55 -13.13
CA VAL A 32 -14.08 6.15 -13.94
C VAL A 32 -13.49 6.95 -15.10
N TRP A 33 -12.46 7.77 -14.83
CA TRP A 33 -11.75 8.54 -15.85
C TRP A 33 -11.04 7.67 -16.89
N VAL A 34 -10.38 6.59 -16.47
CA VAL A 34 -9.74 5.63 -17.40
C VAL A 34 -10.77 4.99 -18.34
N ALA A 35 -11.99 4.73 -17.84
CA ALA A 35 -13.08 4.16 -18.64
C ALA A 35 -13.79 5.19 -19.54
N ALA A 36 -13.65 6.49 -19.27
CA ALA A 36 -14.30 7.55 -20.05
C ALA A 36 -13.65 7.75 -21.43
N THR A 37 -14.46 8.12 -22.43
CA THR A 37 -14.01 8.54 -23.76
C THR A 37 -14.84 9.75 -24.23
N PRO A 38 -14.22 10.92 -24.54
CA PRO A 38 -12.80 11.23 -24.41
C PRO A 38 -12.34 11.38 -22.95
N ARG A 39 -11.05 11.17 -22.69
CA ARG A 39 -10.44 11.34 -21.36
C ARG A 39 -10.08 12.79 -21.02
N ARG A 40 -10.21 13.71 -21.97
CA ARG A 40 -9.81 15.11 -21.77
C ARG A 40 -10.89 15.82 -20.96
N ILE A 41 -10.50 16.47 -19.86
CA ILE A 41 -11.41 17.24 -19.02
C ILE A 41 -10.96 18.69 -19.05
N GLU A 42 -11.64 19.47 -19.88
CA GLU A 42 -11.34 20.88 -20.07
C GLU A 42 -12.53 21.73 -19.67
N LEU A 43 -12.26 22.81 -18.93
CA LEU A 43 -13.26 23.80 -18.57
C LEU A 43 -12.90 25.14 -19.20
N PRO A 44 -13.71 25.64 -20.15
CA PRO A 44 -13.55 27.01 -20.62
C PRO A 44 -14.01 27.97 -19.51
N LEU A 45 -13.13 28.88 -19.09
CA LEU A 45 -13.42 29.90 -18.08
C LEU A 45 -12.79 31.23 -18.47
N ALA A 46 -13.64 32.26 -18.68
CA ALA A 46 -13.21 33.63 -18.96
C ALA A 46 -12.17 33.77 -20.10
N GLY A 47 -12.34 32.99 -21.19
CA GLY A 47 -11.42 33.00 -22.34
C GLY A 47 -10.18 32.10 -22.19
N TRP A 48 -10.02 31.44 -21.04
CA TRP A 48 -8.98 30.43 -20.79
C TRP A 48 -9.56 29.02 -20.86
N THR A 49 -8.72 28.04 -21.18
CA THR A 49 -9.06 26.62 -21.08
C THR A 49 -8.27 26.00 -19.93
N LEU A 50 -8.96 25.65 -18.86
CA LEU A 50 -8.37 24.93 -17.72
C LEU A 50 -8.40 23.43 -18.00
N ASP A 51 -7.23 22.81 -18.13
CA ASP A 51 -7.11 21.36 -18.29
C ASP A 51 -6.98 20.68 -16.92
N PHE A 52 -8.01 19.93 -16.54
CA PHE A 52 -8.04 19.14 -15.30
C PHE A 52 -7.56 17.71 -15.51
N THR A 53 -7.30 17.28 -16.74
CA THR A 53 -6.84 15.92 -17.07
C THR A 53 -5.66 15.45 -16.20
N PRO A 54 -4.65 16.28 -15.86
CA PRO A 54 -3.56 15.87 -14.97
C PRO A 54 -4.01 15.44 -13.56
N PHE A 55 -5.05 16.08 -13.01
CA PHE A 55 -5.56 15.75 -11.67
C PHE A 55 -6.23 14.37 -11.64
N PHE A 56 -6.96 14.04 -12.68
CA PHE A 56 -7.59 12.73 -12.81
C PHE A 56 -6.55 11.65 -13.15
N SER A 57 -5.59 11.96 -14.03
CA SER A 57 -4.60 10.99 -14.50
C SER A 57 -3.63 10.52 -13.42
N ILE A 58 -3.40 11.33 -12.37
CA ILE A 58 -2.55 10.95 -11.23
C ILE A 58 -3.33 10.26 -10.09
N GLY A 59 -4.64 10.02 -10.22
CA GLY A 59 -5.44 9.42 -9.15
C GLY A 59 -5.04 7.99 -8.76
N TRP A 60 -4.23 7.30 -9.57
CA TRP A 60 -3.56 6.05 -9.16
C TRP A 60 -2.63 6.24 -7.95
N ALA A 61 -2.14 7.46 -7.70
CA ALA A 61 -1.32 7.78 -6.53
C ALA A 61 -2.06 7.58 -5.21
N GLY A 62 -3.40 7.53 -5.21
CA GLY A 62 -4.17 7.15 -4.03
C GLY A 62 -3.78 5.77 -3.47
N VAL A 63 -3.37 4.83 -4.32
CA VAL A 63 -2.83 3.53 -3.87
C VAL A 63 -1.53 3.70 -3.08
N GLN A 64 -0.66 4.63 -3.48
CA GLN A 64 0.58 4.89 -2.76
C GLN A 64 0.33 5.50 -1.38
N ILE A 65 -0.72 6.33 -1.26
CA ILE A 65 -1.18 6.81 0.05
C ILE A 65 -1.56 5.62 0.94
N PHE A 66 -2.28 4.63 0.42
CA PHE A 66 -2.59 3.41 1.19
C PHE A 66 -1.34 2.65 1.61
N PHE A 67 -0.33 2.50 0.75
CA PHE A 67 0.90 1.80 1.12
C PHE A 67 1.70 2.52 2.21
N VAL A 68 1.81 3.85 2.12
CA VAL A 68 2.42 4.67 3.17
C VAL A 68 1.63 4.58 4.47
N LEU A 69 0.30 4.66 4.41
CA LEU A 69 -0.56 4.53 5.59
C LEU A 69 -0.50 3.13 6.22
N SER A 70 -0.39 2.08 5.40
CA SER A 70 -0.15 0.72 5.87
C SER A 70 1.18 0.64 6.62
N GLY A 71 2.27 1.18 6.06
CA GLY A 71 3.55 1.29 6.76
C GLY A 71 3.45 2.01 8.10
N PHE A 72 2.78 3.17 8.10
CA PHE A 72 2.61 3.99 9.29
C PHE A 72 1.86 3.23 10.39
N LEU A 73 0.70 2.67 10.07
CA LEU A 73 -0.18 2.07 11.05
C LEU A 73 0.30 0.72 11.54
N LEU A 74 0.84 -0.11 10.64
CA LEU A 74 1.32 -1.43 11.01
C LEU A 74 2.60 -1.34 11.85
N ALA A 75 3.45 -0.32 11.62
CA ALA A 75 4.67 -0.13 12.39
C ALA A 75 4.44 0.36 13.83
N GLN A 76 3.29 0.98 14.15
CA GLN A 76 3.03 1.57 15.47
C GLN A 76 3.38 0.67 16.66
N PRO A 77 2.93 -0.61 16.72
CA PRO A 77 3.26 -1.48 17.86
C PRO A 77 4.75 -1.79 17.96
N TYR A 78 5.44 -1.93 16.82
CA TYR A 78 6.87 -2.22 16.77
C TYR A 78 7.71 -0.99 17.15
N VAL A 79 7.29 0.21 16.74
CA VAL A 79 7.93 1.47 17.14
C VAL A 79 7.81 1.66 18.65
N ARG A 80 6.64 1.40 19.24
CA ARG A 80 6.44 1.48 20.70
C ARG A 80 7.31 0.48 21.47
N TRP A 81 7.46 -0.73 20.95
CA TRP A 81 8.37 -1.73 21.48
C TRP A 81 9.84 -1.28 21.42
N GLN A 82 10.30 -0.78 20.27
CA GLN A 82 11.66 -0.24 20.12
C GLN A 82 11.93 0.97 21.03
N ALA A 83 10.89 1.73 21.38
CA ALA A 83 10.96 2.83 22.34
C ALA A 83 10.91 2.38 23.81
N GLY A 84 10.74 1.08 24.10
CA GLY A 84 10.61 0.56 25.47
C GLY A 84 9.27 0.88 26.15
N THR A 85 8.27 1.35 25.39
CA THR A 85 6.95 1.77 25.90
C THR A 85 5.88 0.68 25.82
N ALA A 86 6.20 -0.45 25.18
CA ALA A 86 5.30 -1.59 25.04
C ALA A 86 6.10 -2.90 24.88
N ALA A 87 5.45 -4.03 25.16
CA ALA A 87 6.02 -5.35 24.90
C ALA A 87 6.16 -5.64 23.40
N ARG A 88 7.07 -6.55 23.03
CA ARG A 88 7.27 -6.97 21.64
C ARG A 88 5.98 -7.59 21.08
N PRO A 89 5.47 -7.12 19.93
CA PRO A 89 4.32 -7.74 19.30
C PRO A 89 4.60 -9.20 18.91
N GLY A 90 3.69 -10.12 19.25
CA GLY A 90 3.76 -11.51 18.80
C GLY A 90 3.38 -11.64 17.32
N VAL A 91 4.24 -12.28 16.52
CA VAL A 91 4.08 -12.40 15.06
C VAL A 91 2.86 -13.26 14.68
N GLY A 92 2.66 -14.40 15.33
CA GLY A 92 1.53 -15.30 15.06
C GLY A 92 0.17 -14.64 15.25
N PRO A 93 -0.14 -14.10 16.45
CA PRO A 93 -1.40 -13.39 16.68
C PRO A 93 -1.57 -12.15 15.77
N TYR A 94 -0.48 -11.48 15.43
CA TYR A 94 -0.49 -10.37 14.47
C TYR A 94 -0.94 -10.84 13.08
N LEU A 95 -0.29 -11.87 12.51
CA LEU A 95 -0.64 -12.39 11.19
C LEU A 95 -2.06 -12.96 11.17
N ALA A 96 -2.48 -13.68 12.23
CA ALA A 96 -3.83 -14.22 12.33
C ALA A 96 -4.91 -13.14 12.23
N ARG A 97 -4.76 -12.01 12.94
CA ARG A 97 -5.70 -10.87 12.85
C ARG A 97 -5.74 -10.25 11.45
N ARG A 98 -4.63 -10.25 10.73
CA ARG A 98 -4.55 -9.70 9.36
C ARG A 98 -5.20 -10.64 8.35
N CYS A 99 -4.93 -11.94 8.45
CA CYS A 99 -5.58 -12.95 7.63
C CYS A 99 -7.10 -12.94 7.84
N ALA A 100 -7.56 -12.89 9.10
CA ALA A 100 -8.99 -12.82 9.43
C ALA A 100 -9.68 -11.53 8.90
N ARG A 101 -8.91 -10.46 8.67
CA ARG A 101 -9.42 -9.21 8.10
C ARG A 101 -9.53 -9.25 6.59
N VAL A 102 -8.54 -9.81 5.89
CA VAL A 102 -8.43 -9.69 4.43
C VAL A 102 -8.96 -10.92 3.68
N LEU A 103 -8.66 -12.13 4.17
CA LEU A 103 -9.00 -13.37 3.47
C LEU A 103 -10.51 -13.58 3.27
N PRO A 104 -11.41 -13.32 4.25
CA PRO A 104 -12.84 -13.55 4.04
C PRO A 104 -13.42 -12.72 2.89
N GLY A 105 -13.06 -11.43 2.83
CA GLY A 105 -13.51 -10.54 1.76
C GLY A 105 -12.94 -10.93 0.41
N TYR A 106 -11.66 -11.31 0.37
CA TYR A 106 -11.03 -11.80 -0.85
C TYR A 106 -11.71 -13.06 -1.40
N TYR A 107 -11.86 -14.11 -0.57
CA TYR A 107 -12.43 -15.37 -1.02
C TYR A 107 -13.90 -15.24 -1.40
N LEU A 108 -14.67 -14.41 -0.68
CA LEU A 108 -16.04 -14.08 -1.07
C LEU A 108 -16.07 -13.45 -2.47
N GLN A 109 -15.23 -12.45 -2.73
CA GLN A 109 -15.16 -11.82 -4.04
C GLN A 109 -14.72 -12.79 -5.14
N LEU A 110 -13.73 -13.64 -4.86
CA LEU A 110 -13.25 -14.66 -5.79
C LEU A 110 -14.37 -15.62 -6.19
N ILE A 111 -15.10 -16.15 -5.21
CA ILE A 111 -16.25 -17.05 -5.46
C ILE A 111 -17.31 -16.32 -6.29
N LEU A 112 -17.68 -15.10 -5.92
CA LEU A 112 -18.67 -14.32 -6.66
C LEU A 112 -18.26 -14.08 -8.12
N LEU A 113 -16.99 -13.74 -8.38
CA LEU A 113 -16.51 -13.54 -9.75
C LEU A 113 -16.49 -14.83 -10.56
N ILE A 114 -16.14 -15.97 -9.96
CA ILE A 114 -16.19 -17.28 -10.62
C ILE A 114 -17.64 -17.64 -10.99
N VAL A 115 -18.57 -17.49 -10.03
CA VAL A 115 -19.99 -17.76 -10.25
C VAL A 115 -20.54 -16.86 -11.34
N LEU A 116 -20.28 -15.55 -11.28
CA LEU A 116 -20.75 -14.59 -12.26
C LEU A 116 -20.21 -14.87 -13.66
N ALA A 117 -18.91 -15.18 -13.76
CA ALA A 117 -18.28 -15.51 -15.03
C ALA A 117 -18.92 -16.78 -15.64
N TRP A 118 -19.19 -17.79 -14.82
CA TRP A 118 -19.84 -19.01 -15.27
C TRP A 118 -21.30 -18.77 -15.67
N THR A 119 -22.08 -18.01 -14.90
CA THR A 119 -23.51 -17.82 -15.15
C THR A 119 -23.81 -16.84 -16.29
N LEU A 120 -23.02 -15.79 -16.47
CA LEU A 120 -23.25 -14.77 -17.51
C LEU A 120 -22.60 -15.13 -18.84
N ASP A 121 -21.37 -15.64 -18.81
CA ASP A 121 -20.56 -15.81 -20.02
C ASP A 121 -20.26 -17.29 -20.33
N GLY A 122 -20.65 -18.23 -19.46
CA GLY A 122 -20.31 -19.65 -19.58
C GLY A 122 -18.81 -19.94 -19.46
N ARG A 123 -17.99 -18.94 -19.08
CA ARG A 123 -16.53 -19.04 -19.09
C ARG A 123 -16.00 -19.72 -17.82
N GLN A 124 -15.06 -20.65 -18.01
CA GLN A 124 -14.29 -21.18 -16.89
C GLN A 124 -13.06 -20.31 -16.64
N VAL A 125 -12.98 -19.79 -15.43
CA VAL A 125 -11.97 -18.81 -15.04
C VAL A 125 -10.71 -19.43 -14.44
N ILE A 126 -10.87 -20.59 -13.80
CA ILE A 126 -9.79 -21.33 -13.15
C ILE A 126 -9.41 -22.53 -14.02
N ALA A 127 -8.19 -22.52 -14.54
CA ALA A 127 -7.64 -23.62 -15.32
C ALA A 127 -6.83 -24.58 -14.42
N GLY A 128 -7.38 -25.76 -14.17
CA GLY A 128 -6.70 -26.85 -13.45
C GLY A 128 -6.32 -26.53 -12.00
N VAL A 129 -5.58 -27.46 -11.38
CA VAL A 129 -5.14 -27.35 -9.98
C VAL A 129 -4.14 -26.20 -9.80
N GLY A 130 -3.24 -25.98 -10.77
CA GLY A 130 -2.27 -24.88 -10.72
C GLY A 130 -2.94 -23.51 -10.67
N GLY A 131 -3.95 -23.27 -11.52
CA GLY A 131 -4.73 -22.04 -11.47
C GLY A 131 -5.48 -21.87 -10.14
N ALA A 132 -6.07 -22.95 -9.62
CA ALA A 132 -6.78 -22.91 -8.34
C ALA A 132 -5.85 -22.52 -7.17
N LEU A 133 -4.65 -23.12 -7.12
CA LEU A 133 -3.62 -22.76 -6.13
C LEU A 133 -3.10 -21.34 -6.33
N GLY A 134 -2.93 -20.89 -7.58
CA GLY A 134 -2.50 -19.54 -7.91
C GLY A 134 -3.49 -18.48 -7.42
N TYR A 135 -4.79 -18.67 -7.66
CA TYR A 135 -5.82 -17.78 -7.11
C TYR A 135 -5.89 -17.88 -5.59
N ALA A 136 -5.92 -19.09 -5.01
CA ALA A 136 -5.96 -19.25 -3.56
C ALA A 136 -4.77 -18.57 -2.84
N GLY A 137 -3.58 -18.61 -3.44
CA GLY A 137 -2.36 -17.98 -2.94
C GLY A 137 -2.15 -16.53 -3.37
N MET A 138 -3.08 -15.93 -4.12
CA MET A 138 -2.93 -14.58 -4.70
C MET A 138 -1.66 -14.39 -5.56
N LEU A 139 -1.26 -15.40 -6.33
CA LEU A 139 -0.05 -15.38 -7.15
C LEU A 139 -0.27 -14.60 -8.47
N PHE A 140 -0.55 -13.30 -8.34
CA PHE A 140 -0.82 -12.38 -9.46
C PHE A 140 0.48 -11.85 -10.07
N VAL A 141 1.23 -12.74 -10.72
CA VAL A 141 2.43 -12.42 -11.50
C VAL A 141 2.26 -12.94 -12.93
N PRO A 142 3.01 -12.40 -13.92
CA PRO A 142 2.93 -12.88 -15.30
C PRO A 142 3.16 -14.39 -15.43
N GLU A 143 2.52 -15.00 -16.44
CA GLU A 143 2.80 -16.37 -16.85
C GLU A 143 4.28 -16.55 -17.27
N PRO A 144 4.87 -17.74 -17.10
CA PRO A 144 4.24 -19.02 -16.71
C PRO A 144 4.15 -19.26 -15.19
N ILE A 145 4.58 -18.29 -14.36
CA ILE A 145 4.70 -18.49 -12.92
C ILE A 145 3.38 -18.26 -12.18
N GLY A 146 2.64 -17.22 -12.56
CA GLY A 146 1.42 -16.81 -11.86
C GLY A 146 0.15 -16.98 -12.65
N VAL A 147 -0.93 -16.38 -12.12
CA VAL A 147 -2.25 -16.36 -12.72
C VAL A 147 -2.65 -14.93 -13.12
N PRO A 148 -3.46 -14.75 -14.17
CA PRO A 148 -3.91 -13.43 -14.58
C PRO A 148 -4.83 -12.79 -13.53
N LEU A 149 -4.96 -11.47 -13.61
CA LEU A 149 -5.85 -10.69 -12.76
C LEU A 149 -7.30 -10.82 -13.26
N LEU A 150 -8.19 -11.40 -12.45
CA LEU A 150 -9.64 -11.36 -12.72
C LEU A 150 -10.24 -9.99 -12.47
N ASN A 151 -9.64 -9.27 -11.54
CA ASN A 151 -9.97 -7.89 -11.24
C ASN A 151 -8.68 -7.07 -11.28
N GLN A 152 -8.68 -6.02 -12.09
CA GLN A 152 -7.54 -5.13 -12.29
C GLN A 152 -7.10 -4.38 -11.03
N VAL A 153 -7.87 -4.40 -9.93
CA VAL A 153 -7.42 -3.84 -8.64
C VAL A 153 -6.78 -4.86 -7.70
N TRP A 154 -6.82 -6.16 -8.01
CA TRP A 154 -6.32 -7.21 -7.10
C TRP A 154 -4.81 -7.25 -6.92
N TRP A 155 -4.05 -6.59 -7.80
CA TRP A 155 -2.58 -6.53 -7.69
C TRP A 155 -2.11 -5.91 -6.36
N THR A 156 -2.96 -5.12 -5.66
CA THR A 156 -2.60 -4.52 -4.37
C THR A 156 -2.65 -5.51 -3.20
N LEU A 157 -3.47 -6.57 -3.27
CA LEU A 157 -3.66 -7.52 -2.17
C LEU A 157 -2.40 -8.33 -1.84
N PRO A 158 -1.69 -8.95 -2.81
CA PRO A 158 -0.43 -9.65 -2.53
C PRO A 158 0.64 -8.73 -1.94
N ILE A 159 0.67 -7.48 -2.38
CA ILE A 159 1.60 -6.46 -1.85
C ILE A 159 1.28 -6.19 -0.38
N GLU A 160 0.01 -6.00 -0.03
CA GLU A 160 -0.40 -5.77 1.35
C GLU A 160 -0.09 -6.98 2.25
N PHE A 161 -0.34 -8.21 1.79
CA PHE A 161 0.08 -9.41 2.51
C PHE A 161 1.59 -9.48 2.69
N SER A 162 2.34 -9.13 1.65
CA SER A 162 3.80 -9.07 1.70
C SER A 162 4.29 -8.06 2.74
N PHE A 163 3.61 -6.90 2.88
CA PHE A 163 3.89 -5.95 3.95
C PHE A 163 3.69 -6.56 5.34
N TYR A 164 2.65 -7.37 5.52
CA TYR A 164 2.43 -8.06 6.79
C TYR A 164 3.57 -9.02 7.14
N LEU A 165 4.12 -9.72 6.14
CA LEU A 165 5.20 -10.68 6.31
C LEU A 165 6.57 -10.01 6.53
N VAL A 166 6.85 -8.92 5.80
CA VAL A 166 8.16 -8.25 5.84
C VAL A 166 8.33 -7.36 7.07
N LEU A 167 7.22 -6.80 7.60
CA LEU A 167 7.27 -5.86 8.71
C LEU A 167 7.98 -6.40 9.96
N PRO A 168 7.69 -7.61 10.49
CA PRO A 168 8.40 -8.15 11.64
C PRO A 168 9.92 -8.27 11.42
N LEU A 169 10.34 -8.51 10.17
CA LEU A 169 11.76 -8.61 9.79
C LEU A 169 12.42 -7.23 9.80
N LEU A 170 11.74 -6.23 9.27
CA LEU A 170 12.23 -4.84 9.20
C LEU A 170 12.12 -4.09 10.53
N ALA A 171 11.29 -4.56 11.47
CA ALA A 171 11.05 -3.91 12.75
C ALA A 171 12.33 -3.67 13.57
N GLY A 172 13.38 -4.47 13.38
CA GLY A 172 14.69 -4.30 14.02
C GLY A 172 15.43 -3.02 13.62
N LEU A 173 15.09 -2.44 12.46
CA LEU A 173 15.70 -1.22 11.92
C LEU A 173 14.99 0.06 12.39
N LEU A 174 13.84 -0.05 13.07
CA LEU A 174 13.06 1.09 13.57
C LEU A 174 13.65 1.71 14.85
N ARG A 175 14.94 2.04 14.83
CA ARG A 175 15.64 2.63 15.98
C ARG A 175 16.76 3.57 15.58
N GLY A 176 16.85 4.72 16.25
CA GLY A 176 17.94 5.70 16.08
C GLY A 176 18.16 6.06 14.60
N TRP A 177 19.43 6.09 14.17
CA TRP A 177 19.81 6.34 12.77
C TRP A 177 19.54 5.16 11.82
N ARG A 178 19.23 3.96 12.34
CA ARG A 178 18.98 2.77 11.50
C ARG A 178 17.71 2.89 10.66
N VAL A 179 16.80 3.79 11.04
CA VAL A 179 15.62 4.11 10.24
C VAL A 179 15.99 4.73 8.89
N LEU A 180 17.14 5.41 8.79
CA LEU A 180 17.65 5.91 7.52
C LEU A 180 18.16 4.76 6.64
N TRP A 181 18.84 3.77 7.22
CA TRP A 181 19.24 2.57 6.48
C TRP A 181 18.03 1.79 5.99
N LEU A 182 16.95 1.69 6.77
CA LEU A 182 15.69 1.11 6.31
C LEU A 182 15.19 1.81 5.04
N LEU A 183 15.16 3.16 5.05
CA LEU A 183 14.69 3.93 3.91
C LEU A 183 15.60 3.78 2.69
N LEU A 184 16.93 3.88 2.87
CA LEU A 184 17.90 3.76 1.80
C LEU A 184 17.90 2.35 1.17
N LEU A 185 17.82 1.31 1.99
CA LEU A 185 17.71 -0.07 1.50
C LEU A 185 16.39 -0.29 0.76
N ALA A 186 15.28 0.22 1.27
CA ALA A 186 13.99 0.12 0.61
C ALA A 186 13.99 0.82 -0.76
N MET A 187 14.56 2.03 -0.84
CA MET A 187 14.72 2.76 -2.10
C MET A 187 15.66 2.03 -3.07
N GLY A 188 16.78 1.49 -2.58
CA GLY A 188 17.73 0.73 -3.39
C GLY A 188 17.14 -0.57 -3.95
N ILE A 189 16.40 -1.32 -3.13
CA ILE A 189 15.69 -2.54 -3.53
C ILE A 189 14.61 -2.21 -4.57
N MET A 190 13.83 -1.16 -4.34
CA MET A 190 12.81 -0.70 -5.29
C MET A 190 13.42 -0.30 -6.63
N ALA A 191 14.50 0.49 -6.62
CA ALA A 191 15.18 0.92 -7.83
C ALA A 191 15.77 -0.27 -8.60
N ALA A 192 16.48 -1.17 -7.93
CA ALA A 192 17.06 -2.36 -8.53
C ALA A 192 15.98 -3.29 -9.11
N TRP A 193 14.88 -3.48 -8.40
CA TRP A 193 13.77 -4.33 -8.86
C TRP A 193 13.06 -3.73 -10.08
N ARG A 194 12.74 -2.44 -10.04
CA ARG A 194 12.09 -1.78 -11.18
C ARG A 194 13.00 -1.74 -12.40
N TRP A 195 14.29 -1.51 -12.20
CA TRP A 195 15.30 -1.64 -13.27
C TRP A 195 15.25 -3.04 -13.87
N PHE A 196 15.39 -4.07 -13.05
CA PHE A 196 15.32 -5.48 -13.48
C PHE A 196 14.02 -5.77 -14.24
N ALA A 197 12.86 -5.39 -13.70
CA ALA A 197 11.56 -5.61 -14.31
C ALA A 197 11.45 -4.93 -15.68
N ILE A 198 11.94 -3.69 -15.82
CA ILE A 198 11.94 -2.97 -17.11
C ILE A 198 12.86 -3.64 -18.11
N THR A 199 14.04 -4.13 -17.69
CA THR A 199 15.02 -4.73 -18.60
C THR A 199 14.66 -6.16 -19.02
N VAL A 200 14.14 -6.98 -18.10
CA VAL A 200 13.84 -8.39 -18.36
C VAL A 200 12.50 -8.56 -19.08
N LEU A 201 11.53 -7.69 -18.79
CA LEU A 201 10.24 -7.67 -19.47
C LEU A 201 10.18 -6.55 -20.52
N ALA A 202 11.31 -6.16 -21.13
CA ALA A 202 11.37 -5.04 -22.07
C ALA A 202 10.34 -5.18 -23.21
N ASP A 203 10.23 -6.40 -23.76
CA ASP A 203 9.31 -6.74 -24.85
C ASP A 203 7.89 -7.08 -24.38
N ALA A 204 7.67 -7.15 -23.07
CA ALA A 204 6.37 -7.53 -22.53
C ALA A 204 5.35 -6.36 -22.60
N PRO A 205 4.05 -6.68 -22.63
CA PRO A 205 2.98 -5.70 -22.52
C PRO A 205 3.18 -4.74 -21.32
N PRO A 206 2.81 -3.44 -21.45
CA PRO A 206 3.01 -2.45 -20.38
C PRO A 206 2.38 -2.82 -19.04
N ASP A 207 1.25 -3.51 -19.05
CA ASP A 207 0.54 -4.03 -17.89
C ASP A 207 1.34 -5.13 -17.17
N ALA A 208 1.93 -6.08 -17.91
CA ALA A 208 2.79 -7.11 -17.32
C ALA A 208 4.03 -6.50 -16.65
N ARG A 209 4.66 -5.50 -17.30
CA ARG A 209 5.78 -4.73 -16.73
C ARG A 209 5.39 -4.03 -15.44
N ARG A 210 4.22 -3.38 -15.42
CA ARG A 210 3.70 -2.69 -14.21
C ARG A 210 3.38 -3.69 -13.10
N ALA A 211 2.70 -4.78 -13.41
CA ALA A 211 2.33 -5.80 -12.44
C ALA A 211 3.55 -6.42 -11.75
N LEU A 212 4.62 -6.71 -12.49
CA LEU A 212 5.88 -7.17 -11.88
C LEU A 212 6.59 -6.03 -11.14
N GLY A 213 6.67 -4.85 -11.74
CA GLY A 213 7.40 -3.70 -11.20
C GLY A 213 6.85 -3.17 -9.87
N TYR A 214 5.58 -3.40 -9.56
CA TYR A 214 4.93 -3.00 -8.31
C TYR A 214 4.81 -4.10 -7.26
N GLN A 215 5.32 -5.32 -7.50
CA GLN A 215 5.43 -6.35 -6.46
C GLN A 215 6.19 -5.83 -5.24
N LEU A 216 6.19 -6.58 -4.13
CA LEU A 216 6.79 -6.17 -2.85
C LEU A 216 8.10 -5.35 -2.99
N PRO A 217 9.13 -5.79 -3.75
CA PRO A 217 10.37 -5.03 -3.82
C PRO A 217 10.19 -3.64 -4.41
N GLY A 218 9.30 -3.50 -5.40
CA GLY A 218 8.99 -2.25 -6.09
C GLY A 218 8.02 -1.31 -5.35
N ALA A 219 7.41 -1.76 -4.25
CA ALA A 219 6.54 -0.96 -3.38
C ALA A 219 7.15 -0.72 -1.97
N LEU A 220 8.35 -1.25 -1.72
CA LEU A 220 8.98 -1.26 -0.42
C LEU A 220 9.34 0.15 0.08
N ASP A 221 9.65 1.06 -0.83
CA ASP A 221 9.93 2.47 -0.58
C ASP A 221 8.73 3.15 0.10
N SER A 222 7.53 2.98 -0.45
CA SER A 222 6.29 3.57 0.07
C SER A 222 5.94 3.01 1.44
N PHE A 223 6.12 1.70 1.62
CA PHE A 223 5.95 1.07 2.92
C PHE A 223 6.95 1.60 3.95
N ALA A 224 8.23 1.67 3.59
CA ALA A 224 9.29 2.17 4.45
C ALA A 224 9.08 3.64 4.83
N MET A 225 8.64 4.50 3.90
CA MET A 225 8.27 5.89 4.20
C MET A 225 7.21 5.96 5.31
N GLY A 226 6.19 5.10 5.24
CA GLY A 226 5.20 4.96 6.31
C GLY A 226 5.80 4.54 7.64
N MET A 227 6.67 3.52 7.63
CA MET A 227 7.34 3.04 8.84
C MET A 227 8.24 4.11 9.48
N VAL A 228 8.96 4.89 8.67
CA VAL A 228 9.78 6.04 9.12
C VAL A 228 8.88 7.13 9.71
N ALA A 229 7.75 7.44 9.07
CA ALA A 229 6.79 8.41 9.60
C ALA A 229 6.24 7.97 10.97
N ALA A 230 5.98 6.68 11.18
CA ALA A 230 5.55 6.15 12.48
C ALA A 230 6.65 6.30 13.55
N PHE A 231 7.90 6.03 13.18
CA PHE A 231 9.05 6.22 14.06
C PHE A 231 9.20 7.69 14.48
N LEU A 232 9.12 8.62 13.53
CA LEU A 232 9.22 10.06 13.79
C LEU A 232 8.05 10.55 14.64
N TYR A 233 6.83 10.08 14.37
CA TYR A 233 5.63 10.41 15.14
C TYR A 233 5.81 10.04 16.62
N GLN A 234 6.31 8.84 16.92
CA GLN A 234 6.56 8.42 18.30
C GLN A 234 7.63 9.27 19.01
N ARG A 235 8.58 9.86 18.27
CA ARG A 235 9.64 10.71 18.83
C ARG A 235 9.25 12.18 18.99
N GLY A 236 8.02 12.57 18.65
CA GLY A 236 7.60 13.98 18.67
C GLY A 236 8.01 14.76 17.41
N GLY A 237 8.24 14.06 16.29
CA GLY A 237 8.54 14.64 14.99
C GLY A 237 10.03 14.76 14.67
N VAL A 238 10.34 15.35 13.51
CA VAL A 238 11.70 15.48 12.96
C VAL A 238 12.59 16.35 13.86
N ALA A 239 12.06 17.46 14.38
CA ALA A 239 12.82 18.38 15.23
C ALA A 239 13.31 17.68 16.52
N ALA A 240 12.42 16.94 17.19
CA ALA A 240 12.77 16.16 18.36
C ALA A 240 13.74 15.01 18.04
N TRP A 241 13.62 14.39 16.86
CA TRP A 241 14.56 13.36 16.41
C TRP A 241 15.98 13.89 16.16
N LEU A 242 16.10 15.09 15.56
CA LEU A 242 17.39 15.76 15.33
C LEU A 242 18.01 16.38 16.60
N GLY A 243 17.33 16.28 17.75
CA GLY A 243 17.77 16.91 18.99
C GLY A 243 17.63 18.44 18.99
N ALA A 244 16.88 19.01 18.04
CA ALA A 244 16.57 20.43 18.04
C ALA A 244 15.60 20.70 19.21
N ARG A 245 16.07 21.49 20.18
CA ARG A 245 15.19 21.99 21.25
C ARG A 245 14.15 22.90 20.60
N PRO A 246 12.85 22.81 20.96
CA PRO A 246 11.86 23.77 20.47
C PRO A 246 12.37 25.17 20.81
N TRP A 247 12.44 26.04 19.80
CA TRP A 247 12.75 27.45 19.97
C TRP A 247 11.82 27.99 21.05
N ARG A 248 12.37 28.28 22.23
CA ARG A 248 11.61 28.95 23.30
C ARG A 248 11.24 30.31 22.72
N ARG A 249 9.95 30.56 22.55
CA ARG A 249 9.44 31.92 22.42
C ARG A 249 9.49 32.49 23.83
N GLU A 250 10.53 33.25 24.12
CA GLU A 250 10.54 34.21 25.23
C GLU A 250 9.58 35.37 24.90
#